data_AF-A0A1D6I836-F1
#
_entry.id   AF-A0A1D6I836-F1
#
_cell.length_a   1.000
_cell.length_b   1.000
_cell.length_c   1.000
_cell.angle_alpha   90.00
_cell.angle_beta   90.00
_cell.angle_gamma   90.00
#
_symmetry.space_group_name_H-M   'P 1'
#
loop_
_entity.id
_entity.type
_entity.pdbx_description
1 polymer ?
#
loop_
_entity_poly.entity_id
_entity_poly.type
_entity_poly.pdbx_seq_one_letter_code
_entity_poly.pdbx_strand_id
1 'polypeptide(L)'
;MMNQNTRRLQRVSDDVRDEVFMHCPKAPRLAFPEENNGSLKKIPNLSDPAEYSRLGLVPRRADLDMNQHVNNVTYIGWVLESIPQDIIDTHELQTITLDYRRECQQDDIVDSLTCIEEGEEKSMNGSASAAAPHKEERQQFLHCLRFAANGHEINRGRTVWRKLAR
;
A
#
# COMPACT_ATOMS: atom_id res chain seq x y z
N MET A 1 -18.02 9.25 -3.20
CA MET A 1 -18.46 7.85 -3.34
C MET A 1 -18.27 7.39 -4.77
N MET A 2 -18.13 6.10 -5.05
CA MET A 2 -18.04 5.57 -6.40
C MET A 2 -19.45 5.26 -6.94
N ASN A 3 -19.79 5.72 -8.14
CA ASN A 3 -21.03 5.33 -8.81
C ASN A 3 -20.85 3.94 -9.46
N GLN A 4 -21.72 2.98 -9.12
CA GLN A 4 -21.58 1.59 -9.59
C GLN A 4 -21.75 1.44 -11.11
N ASN A 5 -22.61 2.25 -11.74
CA ASN A 5 -22.90 2.14 -13.18
C ASN A 5 -21.84 2.86 -14.03
N THR A 6 -21.50 4.09 -13.65
CA THR A 6 -20.59 4.93 -14.46
C THR A 6 -19.13 4.77 -14.09
N ARG A 7 -18.84 4.12 -12.95
CA ARG A 7 -17.49 3.93 -12.42
C ARG A 7 -16.72 5.25 -12.25
N ARG A 8 -17.47 6.32 -11.90
CA ARG A 8 -16.94 7.66 -11.63
C ARG A 8 -17.20 8.07 -10.18
N LEU A 9 -16.29 8.88 -9.64
CA LEU A 9 -16.46 9.49 -8.33
C LEU A 9 -17.61 10.51 -8.38
N GLN A 10 -18.51 10.41 -7.41
CA GLN A 10 -19.63 11.32 -7.20
C GLN A 10 -19.59 11.89 -5.78
N ARG A 11 -20.17 13.09 -5.61
CA ARG A 11 -20.34 13.72 -4.29
C ARG A 11 -21.24 12.85 -3.40
N VAL A 12 -21.06 12.98 -2.09
CA VAL A 12 -21.97 12.36 -1.11
C VAL A 12 -23.30 13.09 -1.17
N SER A 13 -24.40 12.36 -1.42
CA SER A 13 -25.76 12.92 -1.43
C SER A 13 -26.18 13.39 -0.03
N ASP A 14 -27.18 14.26 0.03
CA ASP A 14 -27.70 14.75 1.30
C ASP A 14 -28.35 13.61 2.10
N ASP A 15 -29.11 12.71 1.47
CA ASP A 15 -29.70 11.54 2.14
C ASP A 15 -28.65 10.67 2.88
N VAL A 16 -27.52 10.37 2.22
CA VAL A 16 -26.45 9.56 2.83
C VAL A 16 -25.74 10.34 3.93
N ARG A 17 -25.59 11.66 3.77
CA ARG A 17 -25.01 12.50 4.80
C ARG A 17 -25.88 12.50 6.04
N ASP A 18 -27.19 12.68 5.87
CA ASP A 18 -28.13 12.78 6.98
C ASP A 18 -28.27 11.45 7.73
N GLU A 19 -28.21 10.32 7.01
CA GLU A 19 -28.23 8.97 7.61
C GLU A 19 -26.91 8.60 8.32
N VAL A 20 -25.75 8.84 7.68
CA VAL A 20 -24.47 8.31 8.18
C VAL A 20 -23.77 9.30 9.11
N PHE A 21 -23.76 10.59 8.75
CA PHE A 21 -22.92 11.58 9.44
C PHE A 21 -23.50 11.97 10.80
N MET A 22 -24.79 11.71 11.05
CA MET A 22 -25.37 11.88 12.39
C MET A 22 -24.69 11.00 13.45
N HIS A 23 -24.07 9.89 13.03
CA HIS A 23 -23.33 8.99 13.90
C HIS A 23 -21.83 9.33 14.00
N CYS A 24 -21.32 10.23 13.17
CA CYS A 24 -19.92 10.63 13.20
C CYS A 24 -19.64 11.57 14.39
N PRO A 25 -18.49 11.41 15.07
CA PRO A 25 -18.09 12.34 16.11
C PRO A 25 -17.84 13.73 15.51
N LYS A 26 -18.30 14.79 16.20
CA LYS A 26 -18.11 16.18 15.76
C LYS A 26 -16.64 16.60 15.69
N ALA A 27 -15.82 16.03 16.57
CA ALA A 27 -14.37 16.20 16.58
C ALA A 27 -13.70 14.90 16.12
N PRO A 28 -12.75 14.95 15.18
CA PRO A 28 -12.01 13.77 14.74
C PRO A 28 -11.28 13.10 15.89
N ARG A 29 -11.35 11.76 15.95
CA ARG A 29 -10.54 10.93 16.85
C ARG A 29 -9.54 10.17 15.99
N LEU A 30 -8.39 10.77 15.74
CA LEU A 30 -7.39 10.18 14.85
C LEU A 30 -6.61 9.09 15.60
N ALA A 31 -6.54 7.89 15.03
CA ALA A 31 -5.67 6.83 15.53
C ALA A 31 -4.17 7.17 15.33
N PHE A 32 -3.87 7.95 14.29
CA PHE A 32 -2.54 8.48 13.99
C PHE A 32 -2.58 10.01 14.07
N PRO A 33 -1.75 10.65 14.90
CA PRO A 33 -1.60 12.10 14.88
C PRO A 33 -1.26 12.59 13.48
N GLU A 34 -1.75 13.76 13.07
CA GLU A 34 -1.40 14.32 11.74
C GLU A 34 0.10 14.65 11.64
N GLU A 35 0.67 15.16 12.73
CA GLU A 35 2.09 15.44 12.83
C GLU A 35 2.90 14.14 12.66
N ASN A 36 3.85 14.15 11.73
CA ASN A 36 4.72 13.02 11.40
C ASN A 36 3.98 11.75 10.91
N ASN A 37 2.75 11.86 10.40
CA ASN A 37 2.04 10.72 9.85
C ASN A 37 2.69 10.23 8.54
N GLY A 38 3.37 9.09 8.62
CA GLY A 38 3.97 8.43 7.45
C GLY A 38 2.98 8.03 6.37
N SER A 39 1.70 7.82 6.71
CA SER A 39 0.66 7.44 5.74
C SER A 39 0.24 8.59 4.83
N LEU A 40 0.55 9.84 5.19
CA LEU A 40 0.28 11.02 4.35
C LEU A 40 1.41 11.31 3.37
N LYS A 41 2.57 10.64 3.52
CA LYS A 41 3.70 10.83 2.62
C LYS A 41 3.43 10.14 1.30
N LYS A 42 3.55 10.90 0.20
CA LYS A 42 3.40 10.40 -1.16
C LYS A 42 4.28 9.18 -1.40
N ILE A 43 3.71 8.15 -2.00
CA ILE A 43 4.42 6.95 -2.45
C ILE A 43 4.91 7.22 -3.90
N PRO A 44 6.23 7.24 -4.15
CA PRO A 44 6.77 7.45 -5.49
C PRO A 44 6.35 6.31 -6.44
N ASN A 45 6.50 6.53 -7.75
CA ASN A 45 6.36 5.44 -8.71
C ASN A 45 7.53 4.47 -8.53
N LEU A 46 7.27 3.18 -8.73
CA LEU A 46 8.32 2.17 -8.79
C LEU A 46 9.23 2.41 -10.00
N SER A 47 10.53 2.14 -9.87
CA SER A 47 11.46 2.05 -10.99
C SER A 47 11.17 0.82 -11.86
N ASP A 48 11.47 0.92 -13.16
CA ASP A 48 11.37 -0.18 -14.12
C ASP A 48 12.78 -0.40 -14.74
N PRO A 49 13.36 -1.61 -14.70
CA PRO A 49 12.80 -2.85 -14.16
C PRO A 49 12.71 -2.86 -12.62
N ALA A 50 11.73 -3.61 -12.11
CA ALA A 50 11.62 -3.91 -10.69
C ALA A 50 12.72 -4.88 -10.23
N GLU A 51 13.17 -4.75 -8.99
CA GLU A 51 14.21 -5.62 -8.41
C GLU A 51 13.66 -7.03 -8.14
N TYR A 52 12.43 -7.11 -7.62
CA TYR A 52 11.73 -8.36 -7.36
C TYR A 52 10.36 -8.35 -8.01
N SER A 53 9.90 -9.52 -8.44
CA SER A 53 8.58 -9.65 -9.05
C SER A 53 7.96 -11.03 -8.84
N ARG A 54 6.63 -11.03 -8.80
CA ARG A 54 5.78 -12.21 -8.89
C ARG A 54 4.71 -11.94 -9.94
N LEU A 55 4.77 -12.66 -11.05
CA LEU A 55 3.89 -12.44 -12.21
C LEU A 55 2.73 -13.43 -12.22
N GLY A 56 1.64 -13.06 -12.88
CA GLY A 56 0.56 -14.01 -13.18
C GLY A 56 -0.32 -14.39 -11.98
N LEU A 57 -0.44 -13.52 -10.99
CA LEU A 57 -1.36 -13.72 -9.86
C LEU A 57 -2.80 -13.63 -10.37
N VAL A 58 -3.64 -14.57 -9.95
CA VAL A 58 -5.06 -14.63 -10.32
C VAL A 58 -5.94 -14.67 -9.08
N PRO A 59 -7.08 -13.96 -9.07
CA PRO A 59 -8.03 -14.02 -7.97
C PRO A 59 -8.69 -15.40 -7.87
N ARG A 60 -8.85 -15.88 -6.64
CA ARG A 60 -9.67 -17.05 -6.34
C ARG A 60 -11.11 -16.60 -6.09
N ARG A 61 -12.04 -17.54 -6.19
CA ARG A 61 -13.46 -17.29 -5.86
C ARG A 61 -13.67 -16.70 -4.45
N ALA A 62 -12.84 -17.08 -3.49
CA ALA A 62 -12.90 -16.57 -2.10
C ALA A 62 -12.33 -15.15 -1.95
N ASP A 63 -11.62 -14.65 -2.96
CA ASP A 63 -11.01 -13.32 -2.94
C ASP A 63 -12.00 -12.23 -3.42
N LEU A 64 -13.21 -12.59 -3.87
CA LEU A 64 -14.23 -11.65 -4.33
C LEU A 64 -15.14 -11.16 -3.20
N ASP A 65 -15.51 -9.88 -3.26
CA ASP A 65 -16.51 -9.27 -2.40
C ASP A 65 -17.94 -9.38 -2.96
N MET A 66 -18.92 -8.82 -2.24
CA MET A 66 -20.33 -8.84 -2.67
C MET A 66 -20.59 -8.06 -3.97
N ASN A 67 -19.69 -7.15 -4.36
CA ASN A 67 -19.77 -6.38 -5.61
C ASN A 67 -19.10 -7.10 -6.79
N GLN A 68 -18.64 -8.33 -6.60
CA GLN A 68 -17.88 -9.11 -7.60
C GLN A 68 -16.52 -8.50 -7.97
N HIS A 69 -15.96 -7.68 -7.08
CA HIS A 69 -14.59 -7.18 -7.21
C HIS A 69 -13.68 -7.93 -6.25
N VAL A 70 -12.39 -7.99 -6.58
CA VAL A 70 -11.38 -8.49 -5.66
C VAL A 70 -11.36 -7.63 -4.40
N ASN A 71 -11.43 -8.28 -3.25
CA ASN A 71 -11.44 -7.67 -1.93
C ASN A 71 -10.12 -6.90 -1.68
N ASN A 72 -10.22 -5.72 -1.06
CA ASN A 72 -9.08 -4.87 -0.70
C ASN A 72 -7.99 -5.61 0.10
N VAL A 73 -8.36 -6.64 0.88
CA VAL A 73 -7.42 -7.47 1.64
C VAL A 73 -6.58 -8.36 0.74
N THR A 74 -7.11 -8.84 -0.38
CA THR A 74 -6.38 -9.70 -1.32
C THR A 74 -5.18 -8.97 -1.94
N TYR A 75 -5.32 -7.68 -2.24
CA TYR A 75 -4.19 -6.88 -2.74
C TYR A 75 -3.05 -6.80 -1.71
N ILE A 76 -3.34 -6.83 -0.40
CA ILE A 76 -2.29 -6.85 0.63
C ILE A 76 -1.48 -8.14 0.51
N GLY A 77 -2.15 -9.28 0.34
CA GLY A 77 -1.48 -10.56 0.09
C GLY A 77 -0.58 -10.47 -1.15
N TRP A 78 -1.13 -10.04 -2.28
CA TRP A 78 -0.38 -9.91 -3.52
C TRP A 78 0.80 -8.93 -3.46
N VAL A 79 0.68 -7.82 -2.72
CA VAL A 79 1.78 -6.89 -2.48
C VAL A 79 2.97 -7.61 -1.82
N LEU A 80 2.70 -8.55 -0.91
CA LEU A 80 3.74 -9.28 -0.18
C LEU A 80 4.34 -10.44 -0.97
N GLU A 81 3.69 -10.93 -2.03
CA GLU A 81 4.15 -12.07 -2.84
C GLU A 81 5.48 -11.82 -3.58
N SER A 82 5.87 -10.56 -3.80
CA SER A 82 7.14 -10.20 -4.43
C SER A 82 8.23 -9.79 -3.43
N ILE A 83 7.95 -9.85 -2.11
CA ILE A 83 8.97 -9.63 -1.09
C ILE A 83 9.95 -10.81 -1.09
N PRO A 84 11.27 -10.56 -1.01
CA PRO A 84 12.26 -11.61 -0.88
C PRO A 84 12.03 -12.51 0.35
N GLN A 85 12.20 -13.82 0.20
CA GLN A 85 11.92 -14.79 1.26
C GLN A 85 12.80 -14.57 2.51
N ASP A 86 14.05 -14.13 2.33
CA ASP A 86 14.94 -13.80 3.45
C ASP A 86 14.38 -12.67 4.32
N ILE A 87 13.72 -11.67 3.73
CA ILE A 87 13.05 -10.59 4.47
C ILE A 87 11.86 -11.14 5.25
N ILE A 88 11.04 -12.00 4.64
CA ILE A 88 9.92 -12.68 5.32
C ILE A 88 10.41 -13.51 6.53
N ASP A 89 11.56 -14.18 6.40
CA ASP A 89 12.08 -15.09 7.43
C ASP A 89 12.83 -14.37 8.56
N THR A 90 13.43 -13.22 8.28
CA THR A 90 14.36 -12.51 9.18
C THR A 90 13.84 -11.18 9.72
N HIS A 91 12.78 -10.63 9.12
CA HIS A 91 12.18 -9.36 9.53
C HIS A 91 10.69 -9.52 9.85
N GLU A 92 10.15 -8.56 10.58
CA GLU A 92 8.71 -8.39 10.77
C GLU A 92 8.23 -7.10 10.07
N LEU A 93 7.03 -7.16 9.50
CA LEU A 93 6.38 -6.00 8.89
C LEU A 93 5.92 -5.04 9.99
N GLN A 94 6.53 -3.85 10.03
CA GLN A 94 6.21 -2.80 11.00
C GLN A 94 5.10 -1.87 10.50
N THR A 95 5.16 -1.49 9.23
CA THR A 95 4.24 -0.51 8.63
C THR A 95 3.92 -0.91 7.20
N ILE A 96 2.66 -0.75 6.80
CA ILE A 96 2.22 -0.82 5.41
C ILE A 96 1.33 0.39 5.10
N THR A 97 1.62 1.06 3.99
CA THR A 97 0.81 2.16 3.45
C THR A 97 0.45 1.83 2.01
N LEU A 98 -0.82 1.97 1.61
CA LEU A 98 -1.32 1.59 0.28
C LEU A 98 -2.14 2.71 -0.33
N ASP A 99 -1.88 3.00 -1.61
CA ASP A 99 -2.71 3.87 -2.45
C ASP A 99 -3.42 3.02 -3.51
N TYR A 100 -4.75 2.94 -3.44
CA TYR A 100 -5.57 2.21 -4.39
C TYR A 100 -5.97 3.11 -5.58
N ARG A 101 -5.89 2.57 -6.80
CA ARG A 101 -6.20 3.31 -8.03
C ARG A 101 -7.27 2.66 -8.90
N ARG A 102 -7.27 1.33 -8.98
CA ARG A 102 -8.22 0.57 -9.80
C ARG A 102 -8.68 -0.67 -9.07
N GLU A 103 -9.83 -1.17 -9.51
CA GLU A 103 -10.40 -2.42 -9.03
C GLU A 103 -10.02 -3.55 -9.99
N CYS A 104 -9.88 -4.76 -9.45
CA CYS A 104 -9.59 -5.99 -10.16
C CYS A 104 -10.83 -6.89 -10.13
N GLN A 105 -11.09 -7.60 -11.22
CA GLN A 105 -12.18 -8.57 -11.39
C GLN A 105 -11.65 -10.01 -11.42
N GLN A 106 -12.56 -10.99 -11.48
CA GLN A 106 -12.25 -12.42 -11.40
C GLN A 106 -11.30 -12.93 -12.50
N ASP A 107 -11.35 -12.35 -13.69
CA ASP A 107 -10.57 -12.82 -14.86
C ASP A 107 -9.28 -12.02 -15.08
N ASP A 108 -9.01 -11.02 -14.23
CA ASP A 108 -7.82 -10.19 -14.35
C ASP A 108 -6.57 -10.93 -13.85
N ILE A 109 -5.46 -10.70 -14.54
CA ILE A 109 -4.14 -11.23 -14.19
C ILE A 109 -3.28 -10.07 -13.67
N VAL A 110 -2.67 -10.29 -12.51
CA VAL A 110 -1.95 -9.26 -11.77
C VAL A 110 -0.47 -9.60 -11.63
N ASP A 111 0.39 -8.61 -11.87
CA ASP A 111 1.80 -8.68 -11.57
C ASP A 111 2.08 -7.89 -10.28
N SER A 112 2.85 -8.48 -9.38
CA SER A 112 3.37 -7.87 -8.17
C SER A 112 4.84 -7.52 -8.35
N LEU A 113 5.20 -6.27 -8.10
CA LEU A 113 6.53 -5.72 -8.31
C LEU A 113 7.02 -5.02 -7.04
N THR A 114 8.29 -5.22 -6.70
CA THR A 114 8.91 -4.66 -5.50
C THR A 114 10.32 -4.12 -5.81
N CYS A 115 10.65 -2.97 -5.21
CA CYS A 115 12.00 -2.39 -5.21
C CYS A 115 12.35 -1.92 -3.80
N ILE A 116 13.63 -1.98 -3.43
CA ILE A 116 14.12 -1.33 -2.22
C ILE A 116 13.96 0.20 -2.35
N GLU A 117 13.46 0.85 -1.29
CA GLU A 117 13.46 2.30 -1.16
C GLU A 117 14.71 2.74 -0.40
N GLU A 118 15.70 3.28 -1.12
CA GLU A 118 16.85 3.91 -0.48
C GLU A 118 16.37 5.15 0.28
N GLY A 119 16.58 5.17 1.60
CA GLY A 119 16.16 6.30 2.42
C GLY A 119 16.82 7.59 1.98
N GLU A 120 16.06 8.69 1.93
CA GLU A 120 16.60 10.04 1.67
C GLU A 120 17.78 10.29 2.62
N GLU A 121 19.01 10.27 2.10
CA GLU A 121 20.11 10.91 2.76
C GLU A 121 19.78 12.41 2.77
N LYS A 122 19.33 12.91 3.92
CA LYS A 122 19.52 14.32 4.22
C LYS A 122 21.03 14.54 4.27
N SER A 123 21.60 14.84 3.11
CA SER A 123 22.90 15.47 3.01
C SER A 123 22.76 16.87 3.61
N MET A 124 22.77 16.93 4.95
CA MET A 124 22.91 18.15 5.72
C MET A 124 24.25 18.04 6.42
N ASN A 125 25.17 18.84 5.90
CA ASN A 125 26.48 19.17 6.44
C ASN A 125 26.54 19.07 7.97
N GLY A 126 27.55 18.33 8.44
CA GLY A 126 28.14 18.31 9.77
C GLY A 126 27.37 18.96 10.91
N SER A 127 26.71 18.14 11.72
CA SER A 127 26.83 18.25 13.19
C SER A 127 26.43 16.91 13.82
N ALA A 128 27.34 16.36 14.61
CA ALA A 128 27.11 15.15 15.39
C ALA A 128 26.20 15.49 16.57
N SER A 129 25.00 14.90 16.64
CA SER A 129 24.41 14.42 17.90
C SER A 129 23.14 13.59 17.65
N ALA A 130 22.94 12.62 18.55
CA ALA A 130 21.78 11.75 18.75
C ALA A 130 21.56 10.63 17.71
N ALA A 131 22.16 9.47 18.04
CA ALA A 131 21.83 8.11 17.62
C ALA A 131 20.65 7.98 16.65
N ALA A 132 20.96 8.02 15.35
CA ALA A 132 20.08 7.45 14.35
C ALA A 132 19.96 5.95 14.65
N PRO A 133 18.75 5.38 14.76
CA PRO A 133 18.62 3.93 14.86
C PRO A 133 19.31 3.32 13.65
N HIS A 134 20.14 2.30 13.89
CA HIS A 134 21.00 1.67 12.90
C HIS A 134 20.24 1.44 11.58
N LYS A 135 20.75 2.04 10.49
CA LYS A 135 20.25 1.85 9.10
C LYS A 135 20.17 0.36 8.71
N GLU A 136 20.94 -0.49 9.41
CA GLU A 136 20.98 -1.96 9.23
C GLU A 136 19.77 -2.71 9.81
N GLU A 137 18.94 -2.09 10.65
CA GLU A 137 17.81 -2.77 11.31
C GLU A 137 16.46 -2.57 10.61
N ARG A 138 16.34 -1.55 9.74
CA ARG A 138 15.07 -1.22 9.08
C ARG A 138 15.22 -1.11 7.58
N GLN A 139 14.45 -1.92 6.86
CA GLN A 139 14.40 -1.91 5.41
C GLN A 139 13.05 -1.43 4.91
N GLN A 140 13.05 -0.67 3.81
CA GLN A 140 11.85 -0.12 3.20
C GLN A 140 11.75 -0.60 1.76
N PHE A 141 10.51 -0.92 1.36
CA PHE A 141 10.22 -1.38 0.01
C PHE A 141 9.06 -0.59 -0.57
N LEU A 142 9.16 -0.30 -1.86
CA LEU A 142 8.07 0.19 -2.68
C LEU A 142 7.43 -0.99 -3.42
N HIS A 143 6.12 -0.91 -3.58
CA HIS A 143 5.32 -1.94 -4.24
C HIS A 143 4.47 -1.33 -5.35
N CYS A 144 4.24 -2.12 -6.40
CA CYS A 144 3.29 -1.82 -7.45
C CYS A 144 2.58 -3.12 -7.84
N LEU A 145 1.24 -3.13 -7.76
CA LEU A 145 0.44 -4.12 -8.47
C LEU A 145 -0.06 -3.51 -9.77
N ARG A 146 0.08 -4.24 -10.88
CA ARG A 146 -0.40 -3.81 -12.19
C ARG A 146 -1.08 -4.95 -12.93
N PHE A 147 -1.97 -4.63 -13.85
CA PHE A 147 -2.52 -5.63 -14.75
C PHE A 147 -1.42 -6.14 -15.70
N ALA A 148 -1.26 -7.46 -15.81
CA ALA A 148 -0.28 -8.07 -16.70
C ALA A 148 -0.52 -7.71 -18.18
N ALA A 149 -1.78 -7.52 -18.56
CA ALA A 149 -2.16 -7.28 -19.96
C ALA A 149 -1.78 -5.89 -20.50
N ASN A 150 -1.79 -4.85 -19.67
CA ASN A 150 -1.61 -3.46 -20.12
C ASN A 150 -0.69 -2.62 -19.23
N GLY A 151 -0.17 -3.20 -18.13
CA GLY A 151 0.71 -2.52 -17.20
C GLY A 151 0.04 -1.39 -16.39
N HIS A 152 -1.28 -1.21 -16.49
CA HIS A 152 -1.97 -0.20 -15.71
C HIS A 152 -1.92 -0.55 -14.22
N GLU A 153 -1.49 0.43 -13.43
CA GLU A 153 -1.40 0.30 -11.99
C GLU A 153 -2.78 0.12 -11.34
N ILE A 154 -2.83 -0.85 -10.44
CA ILE A 154 -3.98 -1.23 -9.63
C ILE A 154 -3.87 -0.59 -8.24
N ASN A 155 -2.75 -0.83 -7.57
CA ASN A 155 -2.36 -0.13 -6.35
C ASN A 155 -0.84 0.04 -6.30
N ARG A 156 -0.40 0.90 -5.39
CA ARG A 156 1.00 1.02 -4.99
C ARG A 156 1.10 1.00 -3.48
N GLY A 157 2.26 0.64 -2.98
CA GLY A 157 2.48 0.53 -1.55
C GLY A 157 3.87 0.90 -1.11
N ARG A 158 4.01 1.15 0.20
CA ARG A 158 5.29 1.18 0.91
C ARG A 158 5.19 0.27 2.11
N THR A 159 6.18 -0.59 2.31
CA THR A 159 6.33 -1.38 3.54
C THR A 159 7.62 -1.03 4.26
N VAL A 160 7.57 -1.06 5.60
CA VAL A 160 8.74 -0.89 6.47
C VAL A 160 8.87 -2.13 7.32
N TRP A 161 10.07 -2.71 7.33
CA TRP A 161 10.38 -3.97 8.00
C TRP A 161 11.43 -3.75 9.06
N ARG A 162 11.31 -4.44 10.20
CA ARG A 162 12.29 -4.43 11.28
C ARG A 162 12.91 -5.81 11.42
N LYS A 163 14.24 -5.88 11.50
CA LYS A 163 14.95 -7.14 11.71
C LYS A 163 14.57 -7.74 13.07
N LEU A 164 14.32 -9.05 13.10
CA LEU A 164 14.03 -9.76 14.34
C LEU A 164 15.30 -9.81 15.21
N ALA A 165 15.19 -9.39 16.46
CA ALA A 165 16.22 -9.66 17.47
C ALA A 165 16.12 -11.14 17.85
N ARG A 166 17.03 -11.97 17.35
CA ARG A 166 17.16 -13.37 17.74
C ARG A 166 18.27 -13.53 18.76
#